data_AF-A0A497H194-F1
#
_entry.id   AF-A0A497H194-F1
#
_cell.length_a   1.000
_cell.length_b   1.000
_cell.length_c   1.000
_cell.angle_alpha   90.00
_cell.angle_beta   90.00
_cell.angle_gamma   90.00
#
_symmetry.space_group_name_H-M   'P 1'
#
loop_
_entity.id
_entity.type
_entity.pdbx_description
1 polymer ?
#
loop_
_entity_poly.entity_id
_entity_poly.type
_entity_poly.pdbx_seq_one_letter_code
_entity_poly.pdbx_strand_id
1 'polypeptide(L)'
;MSLRLYTGWNLITIPVENNYAASDLAALIPECNMIAWWDASTGTYKTFIVGVTPPGSPYDFAVTRGMGLFAMATSGSIWHGEG
;
A
#
# COMPACT_ATOMS: atom_id res chain seq x y z
N MET A 1 4.85 8.66 -14.08
CA MET A 1 3.97 9.39 -13.13
C MET A 1 4.81 9.66 -11.88
N SER A 2 4.55 10.70 -11.10
CA SER A 2 5.21 10.87 -9.80
C SER A 2 4.22 11.45 -8.80
N LEU A 3 4.11 10.83 -7.64
CA LEU A 3 3.25 11.26 -6.54
C LEU A 3 4.11 11.72 -5.37
N ARG A 4 3.81 12.91 -4.85
CA ARG A 4 4.44 13.38 -3.61
C ARG A 4 3.71 12.77 -2.41
N LEU A 5 4.46 12.07 -1.58
CA LEU A 5 3.99 11.54 -0.32
C LEU A 5 4.36 12.49 0.82
N TYR A 6 3.46 12.63 1.77
CA TYR A 6 3.66 13.38 3.01
C TYR A 6 3.82 12.39 4.17
N THR A 7 4.54 12.79 5.21
CA THR A 7 4.57 12.01 6.46
C THR A 7 3.14 11.77 6.95
N GLY A 8 2.83 10.51 7.28
CA GLY A 8 1.49 10.07 7.65
C GLY A 8 0.80 9.27 6.53
N TRP A 9 -0.53 9.24 6.60
CA TRP A 9 -1.36 8.50 5.66
C TRP A 9 -1.52 9.25 4.33
N ASN A 10 -1.26 8.57 3.23
CA ASN A 10 -1.47 9.06 1.88
C ASN A 10 -2.46 8.14 1.15
N LEU A 11 -3.50 8.71 0.54
CA LEU A 11 -4.38 7.97 -0.36
C LEU A 11 -3.68 7.80 -1.71
N ILE A 12 -3.46 6.56 -2.11
CA ILE A 12 -2.82 6.18 -3.38
C ILE A 12 -3.68 5.15 -4.13
N THR A 13 -3.38 4.97 -5.42
CA THR A 13 -3.93 3.87 -6.22
C THR A 13 -2.93 3.44 -7.27
N ILE A 14 -2.99 2.17 -7.69
CA ILE A 14 -2.27 1.67 -8.86
C ILE A 14 -3.27 1.64 -10.03
N PRO A 15 -3.11 2.48 -11.06
CA PRO A 15 -4.12 2.57 -12.13
C PRO A 15 -4.04 1.44 -13.16
N VAL A 16 -2.97 0.63 -13.13
CA VAL A 16 -2.71 -0.44 -14.10
C VAL A 16 -2.70 -1.82 -13.44
N GLU A 17 -2.91 -2.85 -14.25
CA GLU A 17 -2.79 -4.25 -13.81
C GLU A 17 -1.36 -4.56 -13.37
N ASN A 18 -1.23 -5.35 -12.30
CA ASN A 18 0.02 -5.72 -11.67
C ASN A 18 -0.18 -7.03 -10.88
N ASN A 19 0.91 -7.61 -10.39
CA ASN A 19 0.89 -8.83 -9.56
C ASN A 19 1.37 -8.57 -8.12
N TYR A 20 1.27 -7.33 -7.64
CA TYR A 20 1.77 -6.97 -6.32
C TYR A 20 0.83 -7.47 -5.21
N ALA A 21 1.44 -7.90 -4.12
CA ALA A 21 0.81 -7.92 -2.82
C ALA A 21 1.07 -6.61 -2.06
N ALA A 22 0.43 -6.44 -0.91
CA ALA A 22 0.62 -5.27 -0.05
C ALA A 22 2.09 -5.14 0.40
N SER A 23 2.77 -6.27 0.65
CA SER A 23 4.18 -6.34 0.98
C SER A 23 5.10 -5.84 -0.14
N ASP A 24 4.82 -6.23 -1.39
CA ASP A 24 5.56 -5.75 -2.57
C ASP A 24 5.43 -4.24 -2.71
N LEU A 25 4.20 -3.72 -2.59
CA LEU A 25 3.95 -2.28 -2.70
C LEU A 25 4.61 -1.50 -1.56
N ALA A 26 4.55 -2.02 -0.32
CA ALA A 26 5.23 -1.41 0.82
C ALA A 26 6.75 -1.33 0.62
N ALA A 27 7.35 -2.33 -0.03
CA ALA A 27 8.78 -2.33 -0.35
C ALA A 27 9.16 -1.34 -1.46
N LEU A 28 8.24 -1.04 -2.38
CA LEU A 28 8.44 -0.09 -3.48
C LEU A 28 8.23 1.38 -3.08
N ILE A 29 7.48 1.64 -2.00
CA ILE A 29 7.26 3.00 -1.50
C ILE A 29 8.37 3.33 -0.48
N PRO A 30 9.23 4.33 -0.74
CA PRO A 30 10.26 4.73 0.20
C PRO A 30 9.66 5.10 1.55
N GLU A 31 10.25 4.59 2.62
CA GLU A 31 9.88 4.93 3.99
C GLU A 31 8.42 4.58 4.34
N CYS A 32 7.88 3.52 3.73
CA CYS A 32 6.55 3.00 4.01
C CYS A 32 6.58 1.89 5.08
N ASN A 33 5.70 1.96 6.08
CA ASN A 33 5.60 0.92 7.11
C ASN A 33 4.23 0.24 7.19
N MET A 34 3.20 0.75 6.50
CA MET A 34 1.88 0.12 6.44
C MET A 34 1.18 0.39 5.12
N ILE A 35 0.45 -0.60 4.61
CA ILE A 35 -0.52 -0.46 3.52
C ILE A 35 -1.86 -0.94 4.04
N ALA A 36 -2.90 -0.11 3.89
CA ALA A 36 -4.26 -0.44 4.28
C ALA A 36 -5.25 -0.22 3.15
N TRP A 37 -6.33 -0.99 3.13
CA TRP A 37 -7.48 -0.74 2.25
C TRP A 37 -8.78 -1.12 2.96
N TRP A 38 -9.88 -0.53 2.51
CA TRP A 38 -11.20 -0.83 3.04
C TRP A 38 -11.77 -2.09 2.42
N ASP A 39 -11.91 -3.15 3.22
CA ASP A 39 -12.56 -4.38 2.80
C ASP A 39 -14.06 -4.29 3.09
N ALA A 40 -14.84 -4.01 2.04
CA ALA A 40 -16.28 -3.88 2.14
C ALA A 40 -17.00 -5.19 2.49
N SER A 41 -16.38 -6.36 2.27
CA SER A 41 -16.98 -7.66 2.60
C SER A 41 -17.01 -7.90 4.11
N THR A 42 -15.99 -7.42 4.83
CA THR A 42 -15.86 -7.53 6.29
C THR A 42 -16.24 -6.24 7.00
N GLY A 43 -16.35 -5.11 6.30
CA GLY A 43 -16.64 -3.80 6.88
C GLY A 43 -15.51 -3.28 7.76
N THR A 44 -14.26 -3.63 7.45
CA THR A 44 -13.08 -3.25 8.22
C THR A 44 -11.90 -2.87 7.32
N TYR A 45 -10.92 -2.17 7.87
CA TYR A 45 -9.64 -1.98 7.17
C TYR A 45 -8.80 -3.24 7.29
N LYS A 46 -8.31 -3.70 6.15
CA LYS A 46 -7.30 -4.74 6.09
C LYS A 46 -5.93 -4.07 5.94
N THR A 47 -5.05 -4.30 6.90
CA THR A 47 -3.77 -3.61 7.01
C THR A 47 -2.62 -4.60 7.02
N PHE A 48 -1.65 -4.39 6.12
CA PHE A 48 -0.33 -5.01 6.17
C PHE A 48 0.62 -4.06 6.92
N ILE A 49 1.30 -4.56 7.95
CA ILE A 49 2.27 -3.80 8.75
C ILE A 49 3.67 -4.38 8.53
N VAL A 50 4.58 -3.58 7.97
CA VAL A 50 5.97 -3.98 7.69
C VAL A 50 6.66 -4.41 8.99
N GLY A 51 7.26 -5.60 8.98
CA GLY A 51 7.96 -6.17 10.14
C GLY A 51 7.06 -6.83 11.20
N VAL A 52 5.73 -6.70 11.09
CA VAL A 52 4.76 -7.34 12.00
C VAL A 52 3.91 -8.38 11.26
N THR A 53 3.40 -8.03 10.09
CA THR A 53 2.64 -8.92 9.21
C THR A 53 3.61 -9.68 8.30
N PRO A 54 3.63 -11.03 8.33
CA PRO A 54 4.46 -11.80 7.40
C PRO A 54 3.96 -11.65 5.95
N PRO A 55 4.86 -11.51 4.95
CA PRO A 55 4.49 -11.64 3.54
C PRO A 55 3.82 -12.99 3.26
N GLY A 56 2.82 -13.01 2.38
CA GLY A 56 1.98 -14.16 2.08
C GLY A 56 0.97 -14.54 3.17
N SER A 57 0.91 -13.81 4.28
CA SER A 57 -0.13 -14.01 5.29
C SER A 57 -1.51 -13.55 4.77
N PRO A 58 -2.62 -13.90 5.45
CA PRO A 58 -3.94 -13.42 5.06
C PRO A 58 -4.08 -11.90 5.01
N TYR A 59 -3.22 -11.14 5.70
CA TYR A 59 -3.20 -9.67 5.69
C TYR A 59 -2.31 -9.08 4.60
N ASP A 60 -1.54 -9.90 3.89
CA ASP A 60 -0.78 -9.52 2.70
C ASP A 60 -1.67 -9.70 1.45
N PHE A 61 -2.60 -8.77 1.27
CA PHE A 61 -3.63 -8.85 0.24
C PHE A 61 -3.08 -8.46 -1.15
N ALA A 62 -3.69 -9.03 -2.19
CA ALA A 62 -3.39 -8.65 -3.57
C ALA A 62 -3.78 -7.19 -3.85
N VAL A 63 -2.88 -6.45 -4.50
CA VAL A 63 -3.11 -5.08 -4.94
C VAL A 63 -3.70 -5.09 -6.35
N THR A 64 -4.99 -4.80 -6.45
CA THR A 64 -5.69 -4.75 -7.74
C THR A 64 -5.75 -3.34 -8.30
N ARG A 65 -5.85 -3.24 -9.63
CA ARG A 65 -5.96 -1.96 -10.34
C ARG A 65 -7.15 -1.15 -9.81
N GLY A 66 -6.96 0.16 -9.62
CA GLY A 66 -8.01 1.09 -9.20
C GLY A 66 -8.43 0.97 -7.74
N MET A 67 -7.82 0.09 -6.94
CA MET A 67 -8.08 0.02 -5.50
C MET A 67 -7.61 1.30 -4.80
N GLY A 68 -8.45 1.83 -3.89
CA GLY A 68 -8.08 2.92 -2.99
C GLY A 68 -7.27 2.39 -1.81
N LEU A 69 -6.01 2.81 -1.71
CA LEU A 69 -5.05 2.33 -0.72
C LEU A 69 -4.58 3.49 0.16
N PHE A 70 -4.35 3.22 1.43
CA PHE A 70 -3.66 4.12 2.34
C PHE A 70 -2.24 3.60 2.59
N ALA A 71 -1.25 4.40 2.20
CA ALA A 71 0.15 4.15 2.52
C ALA A 71 0.59 5.05 3.68
N MET A 72 1.13 4.45 4.73
CA MET A 72 1.75 5.17 5.85
C MET A 72 3.22 5.43 5.54
N ALA A 73 3.57 6.69 5.29
CA ALA A 73 4.95 7.12 5.10
C ALA A 73 5.53 7.70 6.40
N THR A 74 6.70 7.24 6.82
CA THR A 74 7.41 7.77 8.00
C THR A 74 8.11 9.10 7.70
N SER A 75 8.36 9.41 6.42
CA SER A 75 8.89 10.69 5.95
C SER A 75 8.31 11.09 4.59
N GLY A 76 8.43 12.36 4.22
CA GLY A 76 8.00 12.84 2.90
C GLY A 76 8.95 12.34 1.80
N SER A 77 8.38 11.82 0.71
CA SER A 77 9.14 11.25 -0.41
C SER A 77 8.44 11.50 -1.75
N ILE A 78 9.14 11.19 -2.85
CA ILE A 78 8.52 11.09 -4.18
C ILE A 78 8.45 9.62 -4.52
N TRP A 79 7.25 9.14 -4.81
CA TRP A 79 7.03 7.80 -5.32
C TRP A 79 6.69 7.85 -6.80
N HIS A 80 7.32 6.99 -7.60
CA HIS A 80 7.24 7.04 -9.06
C HIS A 80 6.12 6.17 -9.64
N GLY A 81 5.32 5.55 -8.79
CA GLY A 81 4.16 4.78 -9.23
C GLY A 81 4.55 3.47 -9.91
N GLU A 82 5.66 2.85 -9.51
CA GLU A 82 6.23 1.72 -10.24
C GLU A 82 5.20 0.60 -10.43
N GLY A 83 4.97 0.35 -11.71
CA GLY A 83 4.18 -0.65 -12.41
C GLY A 83 4.66 -0.61 -13.86
#